data_AF-A0A358EHP3-F1
#
_entry.id   AF-A0A358EHP3-F1
#
_cell.length_a   1.000
_cell.length_b   1.000
_cell.length_c   1.000
_cell.angle_alpha   90.00
_cell.angle_beta   90.00
_cell.angle_gamma   90.00
#
_symmetry.space_group_name_H-M   'P 1'
#
loop_
_entity.id
_entity.type
_entity.pdbx_description
1 polymer ?
#
loop_
_entity_poly.entity_id
_entity_poly.type
_entity_poly.pdbx_seq_one_letter_code
_entity_poly.pdbx_strand_id
1 'polypeptide(L)' 'NFEGGCYAKTIRLSQDGEPEIYQATQMFGTILENVVLDEKTRAVDYADGSITENTRASYPIHYIPNAG' A
#
# COMPACT_ATOMS: atom_id res chain seq x y z
N ASN A 1 4.44 8.77 -18.48
CA ASN A 1 3.59 8.84 -17.28
C ASN A 1 3.45 10.29 -16.84
N PHE A 2 2.22 10.81 -16.73
CA PHE A 2 1.95 12.18 -16.24
C PHE A 2 1.94 12.27 -14.70
N GLU A 3 1.84 11.12 -14.03
CA GLU A 3 1.83 10.99 -12.58
C GLU A 3 3.19 10.47 -12.12
N GLY A 4 3.88 11.21 -11.24
CA GLY A 4 5.17 10.81 -10.66
C GLY A 4 5.07 9.76 -9.55
N GLY A 5 3.89 9.16 -9.39
CA GLY A 5 3.53 8.25 -8.31
C GLY A 5 2.52 7.20 -8.76
N CYS A 6 2.26 6.24 -7.88
CA CYS A 6 1.24 5.21 -8.04
C CYS A 6 0.19 5.36 -6.93
N TYR A 7 -1.06 4.99 -7.23
CA TYR A 7 -2.18 5.00 -6.29
C TYR A 7 -2.90 3.64 -6.32
N ALA A 8 -2.31 2.68 -5.61
CA ALA A 8 -2.73 1.27 -5.65
C ALA A 8 -3.85 0.96 -4.64
N LYS A 9 -4.74 0.02 -4.96
CA LYS A 9 -5.71 -0.55 -4.02
C LYS A 9 -5.00 -1.58 -3.15
N THR A 10 -5.22 -1.55 -1.83
CA THR A 10 -4.45 -2.37 -0.88
C THR A 10 -5.28 -3.37 -0.06
N ILE A 11 -6.60 -3.45 -0.27
CA ILE A 11 -7.42 -4.46 0.41
C ILE A 11 -6.97 -5.86 -0.03
N ARG A 12 -6.74 -6.75 0.94
CA ARG A 12 -6.18 -8.09 0.77
C ARG A 12 -4.78 -8.12 0.16
N LEU A 13 -4.05 -7.00 0.19
CA LEU A 13 -2.65 -6.98 -0.21
C LEU A 13 -1.83 -7.94 0.65
N SER A 14 -0.95 -8.69 -0.01
CA SER A 14 -0.04 -9.63 0.65
C SER A 14 1.30 -9.65 -0.06
N GLN A 15 2.35 -9.98 0.68
CA GLN A 15 3.70 -10.10 0.13
C GLN A 15 3.79 -11.18 -0.95
N ASP A 16 3.03 -12.28 -0.83
CA ASP A 16 3.06 -13.37 -1.79
C ASP A 16 2.28 -13.07 -3.08
N GLY A 17 1.18 -12.30 -2.98
CA GLY A 17 0.35 -11.96 -4.14
C GLY A 17 0.92 -10.81 -4.96
N GLU A 18 1.35 -9.74 -4.30
CA GLU A 18 1.79 -8.49 -4.92
C GLU A 18 3.04 -7.94 -4.20
N PRO A 19 4.20 -8.63 -4.31
CA PRO A 19 5.40 -8.34 -3.51
C PRO A 19 5.92 -6.91 -3.67
N GLU A 20 5.86 -6.35 -4.87
CA GLU A 20 6.39 -5.00 -5.16
C GLU A 20 5.52 -3.91 -4.53
N ILE A 21 4.19 -4.04 -4.63
CA ILE A 21 3.24 -3.11 -3.99
C ILE A 21 3.35 -3.24 -2.47
N TYR A 22 3.39 -4.47 -1.96
CA TYR A 22 3.60 -4.73 -0.52
C TYR A 22 4.88 -4.07 -0.03
N GLN A 23 6.01 -4.25 -0.73
CA GLN A 23 7.27 -3.61 -0.37
C GLN A 23 7.16 -2.08 -0.38
N ALA A 24 6.51 -1.49 -1.39
CA ALA A 24 6.29 -0.05 -1.46
C ALA A 24 5.50 0.48 -0.25
N THR A 25 4.53 -0.28 0.28
CA THR A 25 3.80 0.12 1.51
C THR A 25 4.68 0.23 2.75
N GLN A 26 5.83 -0.45 2.77
CA GLN A 26 6.77 -0.46 3.90
C GLN A 26 7.84 0.64 3.79
N MET A 27 7.85 1.41 2.70
CA MET A 27 8.84 2.44 2.45
C MET A 27 8.43 3.78 3.04
N PHE A 28 9.41 4.52 3.57
CA PHE A 28 9.18 5.87 4.08
C PHE A 28 8.69 6.80 2.97
N GLY A 29 7.63 7.56 3.25
CA GLY A 29 7.02 8.46 2.26
C GLY A 29 5.81 7.88 1.56
N THR A 30 5.55 6.58 1.72
CA THR A 30 4.27 5.98 1.30
C THR A 30 3.15 6.41 2.24
N ILE A 31 2.04 6.85 1.67
CA ILE A 31 0.83 7.22 2.41
C ILE A 31 -0.18 6.09 2.27
N LEU A 32 -0.60 5.51 3.39
CA LEU A 32 -1.65 4.50 3.46
C LEU A 32 -2.95 5.15 3.91
N GLU A 33 -3.99 5.01 3.09
CA GLU A 33 -5.27 5.68 3.27
C GLU A 33 -6.35 4.68 3.70
N ASN A 34 -7.04 5.00 4.79
CA ASN A 34 -8.15 4.23 5.38
C ASN A 34 -7.82 2.77 5.75
N VAL A 35 -6.54 2.44 5.89
CA VAL A 35 -6.10 1.14 6.40
C VAL A 35 -6.24 1.09 7.93
N VAL A 36 -6.47 -0.11 8.46
CA VAL A 36 -6.43 -0.37 9.90
C VAL A 36 -5.02 -0.77 10.31
N LEU A 37 -4.56 -0.25 11.45
CA LEU A 37 -3.28 -0.61 12.04
C LEU A 37 -3.54 -1.36 13.34
N ASP A 38 -2.79 -2.44 13.56
CA ASP A 38 -2.74 -3.06 14.88
C ASP A 38 -2.17 -2.06 15.90
N GLU A 39 -2.87 -1.87 17.02
CA GLU A 39 -2.56 -0.82 17.98
C GLU A 39 -1.20 -1.00 18.66
N LYS A 40 -0.73 -2.25 18.78
CA LYS A 40 0.50 -2.59 19.52
C LYS A 40 1.72 -2.63 18.61
N THR A 41 1.60 -3.33 17.49
CA THR A 41 2.69 -3.59 16.53
C THR A 41 2.78 -2.52 15.45
N ARG A 42 1.69 -1.75 15.25
CA ARG A 42 1.54 -0.80 14.14
C ARG A 42 1.59 -1.46 12.76
N ALA A 43 1.47 -2.79 12.70
CA ALA A 43 1.35 -3.52 11.45
C ALA A 43 0.01 -3.19 10.78
N VAL A 44 0.00 -3.09 9.45
CA VAL A 44 -1.21 -2.86 8.68
C VAL A 44 -2.00 -4.15 8.56
N ASP A 45 -3.29 -4.12 8.87
CA ASP A 45 -4.20 -5.21 8.57
C ASP A 45 -4.85 -4.97 7.20
N TYR A 46 -4.28 -5.56 6.15
CA TYR A 46 -4.81 -5.43 4.80
C TYR A 46 -6.12 -6.19 4.58
N ALA A 47 -6.53 -7.08 5.49
CA ALA A 47 -7.80 -7.80 5.37
C ALA A 47 -8.97 -7.02 6.01
N ASP A 48 -8.68 -6.04 6.89
CA ASP A 48 -9.69 -5.25 7.56
C ASP A 48 -10.25 -4.14 6.66
N GLY A 49 -11.50 -4.33 6.22
CA GLY A 49 -12.28 -3.36 5.44
C GLY A 49 -13.35 -2.62 6.25
N SER A 50 -13.25 -2.61 7.59
CA SER A 50 -14.29 -2.05 8.49
C SER A 50 -14.59 -0.57 8.26
N ILE A 51 -13.60 0.21 7.81
CA ILE A 51 -13.78 1.60 7.37
C ILE A 51 -14.26 1.63 5.92
N THR A 52 -13.57 0.91 5.03
CA THR A 52 -13.89 0.78 3.60
C THR A 52 -13.10 -0.37 2.96
N GLU A 53 -13.64 -1.00 1.91
CA GLU A 53 -12.87 -1.92 1.05
C GLU A 53 -12.00 -1.19 0.00
N ASN A 54 -12.10 0.13 -0.09
CA ASN A 54 -11.29 0.96 -0.99
C ASN A 54 -10.06 1.53 -0.28
N THR A 55 -9.32 0.69 0.45
CA THR A 55 -8.04 1.07 1.04
C THR A 55 -7.00 1.30 -0.06
N ARG A 56 -6.13 2.30 0.14
CA ARG A 56 -5.20 2.78 -0.90
C ARG A 56 -3.80 3.02 -0.36
N ALA A 57 -2.82 2.92 -1.25
CA ALA A 57 -1.44 3.33 -1.02
C ALA A 57 -0.98 4.30 -2.11
N SER A 58 -0.45 5.45 -1.70
CA SER A 58 0.19 6.43 -2.58
C SER A 58 1.69 6.43 -2.35
N TYR A 59 2.46 6.18 -3.40
CA TYR A 59 3.92 6.11 -3.33
C TYR A 59 4.57 6.57 -4.64
N PRO A 60 5.84 7.05 -4.60
CA PRO A 60 6.56 7.43 -5.82
C PRO A 60 6.72 6.26 -6.80
N ILE A 61 6.65 6.54 -8.11
CA ILE A 61 6.66 5.49 -9.15
C ILE A 61 7.95 4.66 -9.14
N HIS A 62 9.07 5.25 -8.70
CA HIS A 62 10.36 4.57 -8.62
C HIS A 62 10.46 3.55 -7.48
N TYR A 63 9.42 3.36 -6.66
CA TYR A 63 9.38 2.29 -5.66
C TYR A 63 9.03 0.94 -6.28
N ILE A 64 8.48 0.92 -7.50
CA ILE A 64 8.22 -0.30 -8.25
C ILE A 64 9.33 -0.48 -9.29
N PRO A 65 10.21 -1.48 -9.13
CA PRO A 65 11.21 -1.79 -10.14
C PRO A 65 10.50 -2.11 -11.46
N ASN A 66 10.91 -1.48 -12.57
CA ASN A 66 10.34 -1.67 -13.92
C ASN A 66 8.96 -1.02 -14.19
N ALA A 67 8.50 -0.07 -13.38
CA ALA A 67 7.30 0.73 -13.70
C ALA A 67 7.53 1.80 -14.80
N GLY A 68 8.54 1.61 -15.66
CA GLY A 68 8.99 2.55 -16.70
C GLY A 68 8.93 1.96 -18.10
#